data_AF-A0A147JZM0-F1
#
_entry.id   AF-A0A147JZM0-F1
#
_cell.length_a   1.000
_cell.length_b   1.000
_cell.length_c   1.000
_cell.angle_alpha   90.00
_cell.angle_beta   90.00
_cell.angle_gamma   90.00
#
_symmetry.space_group_name_H-M   'P 1'
#
loop_
_entity.id
_entity.type
_entity.pdbx_description
1 polymer ?
#
loop_
_entity_poly.entity_id
_entity_poly.type
_entity_poly.pdbx_seq_one_letter_code
_entity_poly.pdbx_strand_id
1 'polypeptide(L)'
;MNPRIKSVALDFIFGGSIVAGALLIASFLGPIYGGIIAGAPLRAGSVIFLEYLHNGIDSATRLTRGVLLAMIANVGFSIALYLCMPRLGLYKSFLVAGAVFVLILAPLMKLNL
;
A
#
# COMPACT_ATOMS: atom_id res chain seq x y z
N MET A 1 -11.59 20.54 -19.92
CA MET A 1 -10.88 19.43 -19.22
C MET A 1 -11.93 18.54 -18.56
N ASN A 2 -11.93 17.24 -18.87
CA ASN A 2 -12.93 16.28 -18.39
C ASN A 2 -12.99 16.32 -16.84
N PRO A 3 -14.18 16.41 -16.21
CA PRO A 3 -14.32 16.47 -14.75
C PRO A 3 -13.60 15.33 -14.02
N ARG A 4 -13.49 14.13 -14.62
CA ARG A 4 -12.72 13.01 -14.07
C ARG A 4 -11.22 13.26 -14.03
N ILE A 5 -10.66 13.93 -15.05
CA ILE A 5 -9.23 14.25 -15.10
C ILE A 5 -8.89 15.29 -14.03
N LYS A 6 -9.80 16.23 -13.76
CA LYS A 6 -9.64 17.20 -12.66
C LYS A 6 -9.62 16.52 -11.29
N SER A 7 -10.51 15.56 -11.02
CA SER A 7 -10.53 14.87 -9.72
C SER A 7 -9.28 14.01 -9.53
N VAL A 8 -8.86 13.25 -10.56
CA VAL A 8 -7.65 12.42 -10.48
C VAL A 8 -6.39 13.28 -10.30
N ALA A 9 -6.30 14.44 -10.95
CA ALA A 9 -5.18 15.36 -10.74
C ALA A 9 -5.16 15.92 -9.32
N LEU A 10 -6.33 16.24 -8.75
CA LEU A 10 -6.48 16.65 -7.36
C LEU A 10 -6.09 15.54 -6.39
N ASP A 11 -6.54 14.30 -6.61
CA ASP A 11 -6.15 13.13 -5.80
C ASP A 11 -4.66 12.88 -5.85
N PHE A 12 -4.05 13.03 -7.02
CA PHE A 12 -2.62 12.86 -7.19
C PHE A 12 -1.84 13.88 -6.36
N ILE A 13 -2.26 15.16 -6.41
CA ILE A 13 -1.61 16.22 -5.62
C ILE A 13 -1.85 16.00 -4.13
N PHE A 14 -3.11 15.78 -3.70
CA PHE A 14 -3.45 15.61 -2.28
C PHE A 14 -2.89 14.31 -1.70
N GLY A 15 -3.18 13.17 -2.31
CA GLY A 15 -2.65 11.87 -1.91
C GLY A 15 -1.14 11.82 -1.99
N GLY A 16 -0.54 12.36 -3.05
CA GLY A 16 0.90 12.48 -3.20
C GLY A 16 1.53 13.32 -2.10
N SER A 17 0.93 14.46 -1.74
CA SER A 17 1.41 15.34 -0.67
C SER A 17 1.32 14.68 0.70
N ILE A 18 0.23 13.96 1.00
CA ILE A 18 0.07 13.20 2.25
C ILE A 18 1.17 12.15 2.36
N VAL A 19 1.37 11.36 1.29
CA VAL A 19 2.39 10.31 1.26
C VAL A 19 3.81 10.89 1.34
N ALA A 20 4.08 12.00 0.65
CA ALA A 20 5.38 12.66 0.68
C ALA A 20 5.70 13.26 2.06
N GLY A 21 4.75 13.95 2.69
CA GLY A 21 4.91 14.49 4.04
C GLY A 21 5.13 13.40 5.08
N ALA A 22 4.44 12.28 4.93
CA ALA A 22 4.64 11.09 5.74
C ALA A 22 6.03 10.46 5.56
N LEU A 23 6.51 10.34 4.32
CA LEU A 23 7.87 9.87 4.04
C LEU A 23 8.92 10.80 4.66
N LEU A 24 8.67 12.11 4.60
CA LEU A 24 9.54 13.11 5.19
C LEU A 24 9.60 12.93 6.72
N ILE A 25 8.45 12.80 7.38
CA ILE A 25 8.39 12.52 8.82
C ILE A 25 9.12 11.20 9.13
N ALA A 26 8.81 10.13 8.38
CA ALA A 26 9.45 8.83 8.50
C ALA A 26 10.98 8.89 8.34
N SER A 27 11.51 9.78 7.50
CA SER A 27 12.95 9.97 7.31
C SER A 27 13.67 10.44 8.57
N PHE A 28 12.99 11.17 9.45
CA PHE A 28 13.53 11.61 10.73
C PHE A 28 13.52 10.51 11.82
N LEU A 29 12.74 9.44 11.63
CA LEU A 29 12.59 8.36 12.61
C LEU A 29 13.58 7.20 12.38
N GLY A 30 14.42 7.27 11.35
CA GLY A 30 15.37 6.23 10.98
C GLY A 30 14.73 5.06 10.19
N PRO A 31 15.53 4.12 9.67
CA PRO A 31 15.07 3.16 8.64
C PRO A 31 13.94 2.22 9.09
N ILE A 32 13.99 1.75 10.34
CA ILE A 32 13.02 0.78 10.88
C ILE A 32 11.67 1.45 11.14
N TYR A 33 11.65 2.51 11.97
CA TYR A 33 10.42 3.24 12.29
C TYR A 33 9.86 3.98 11.08
N GLY A 34 10.74 4.50 10.22
CA GLY A 34 10.36 5.09 8.95
C GLY A 34 9.65 4.08 8.04
N GLY A 35 10.13 2.84 7.96
CA GLY A 35 9.45 1.76 7.24
C GLY A 35 8.09 1.38 7.82
N ILE A 36 7.94 1.36 9.16
CA ILE A 36 6.67 1.08 9.84
C ILE A 36 5.63 2.16 9.50
N ILE A 37 6.00 3.43 9.62
CA ILE A 37 5.11 4.57 9.40
C ILE A 37 4.80 4.76 7.91
N ALA A 38 5.82 4.74 7.05
CA ALA A 38 5.67 4.96 5.62
C ALA A 38 5.01 3.77 4.90
N GLY A 39 5.17 2.55 5.42
CA GLY A 39 4.75 1.33 4.74
C GLY A 39 3.24 1.11 4.75
N ALA A 40 2.68 0.83 5.93
CA ALA A 40 1.32 0.29 6.03
C ALA A 40 0.25 1.33 6.40
N PRO A 41 0.36 2.10 7.50
CA PRO A 41 -0.75 2.92 7.98
C PRO A 41 -1.04 4.11 7.08
N LEU A 42 0.02 4.78 6.61
CA LEU A 42 -0.12 6.00 5.83
C LEU A 42 -0.60 5.73 4.41
N ARG A 43 -0.01 4.74 3.73
CA ARG A 43 -0.49 4.34 2.40
C ARG A 43 -1.94 3.88 2.44
N ALA A 44 -2.28 2.98 3.37
CA ALA A 44 -3.65 2.47 3.52
C ALA A 44 -4.64 3.58 3.85
N GLY A 45 -4.32 4.41 4.86
CA GLY A 45 -5.19 5.49 5.31
C GLY A 45 -5.45 6.52 4.21
N SER A 46 -4.43 6.90 3.44
CA SER A 46 -4.57 7.86 2.33
C SER A 46 -5.57 7.36 1.29
N VAL A 47 -5.45 6.09 0.90
CA VAL A 47 -6.30 5.48 -0.12
C VAL A 47 -7.75 5.34 0.37
N ILE A 48 -7.96 4.90 1.61
CA ILE A 48 -9.30 4.79 2.21
C ILE A 48 -9.95 6.17 2.37
N PHE A 49 -9.17 7.18 2.76
CA PHE A 49 -9.66 8.55 2.92
C PHE A 49 -10.10 9.17 1.59
N LEU A 50 -9.31 9.02 0.53
CA LEU A 50 -9.67 9.51 -0.80
C LEU A 50 -10.90 8.77 -1.35
N GLU A 51 -10.97 7.45 -1.15
CA GLU A 51 -12.15 6.67 -1.55
C GLU A 51 -13.41 7.13 -0.82
N TYR A 52 -13.31 7.40 0.48
CA TYR A 52 -14.41 7.96 1.27
C TYR A 52 -14.87 9.31 0.69
N LEU A 53 -13.94 10.18 0.31
CA LEU A 53 -14.24 11.49 -0.24
C LEU A 53 -14.97 11.41 -1.60
N HIS A 54 -14.69 10.37 -2.38
CA HIS A 54 -15.21 10.21 -3.73
C HIS A 54 -16.48 9.37 -3.83
N ASN A 55 -16.55 8.28 -3.06
CA ASN A 55 -17.57 7.25 -3.21
C ASN A 55 -18.35 6.98 -1.91
N GLY A 56 -18.05 7.72 -0.83
CA GLY A 56 -18.75 7.64 0.45
C GLY A 56 -18.33 6.46 1.33
N ILE A 57 -18.99 6.34 2.49
CA ILE A 57 -18.59 5.41 3.56
C ILE A 57 -18.69 3.93 3.16
N ASP A 58 -19.74 3.53 2.44
CA ASP A 58 -19.94 2.13 2.05
C ASP A 58 -18.83 1.63 1.11
N SER A 59 -18.37 2.48 0.19
CA SER A 59 -17.26 2.14 -0.70
C SER A 59 -15.94 2.08 0.07
N ALA A 60 -15.68 3.05 0.95
CA ALA A 60 -14.50 3.07 1.80
C ALA A 60 -14.42 1.84 2.73
N THR A 61 -15.55 1.38 3.29
CA THR A 61 -15.61 0.16 4.10
C THR A 61 -15.27 -1.08 3.28
N ARG A 62 -15.79 -1.21 2.06
CA ARG A 62 -15.43 -2.32 1.15
C ARG A 62 -13.95 -2.27 0.77
N LEU A 63 -13.42 -1.07 0.49
CA LEU A 63 -12.00 -0.90 0.18
C LEU A 63 -11.11 -1.28 1.36
N THR A 64 -11.53 -0.95 2.59
CA THR A 64 -10.82 -1.34 3.82
C THR A 64 -10.67 -2.86 3.94
N ARG A 65 -11.69 -3.65 3.54
CA ARG A 65 -11.57 -5.12 3.50
C ARG A 65 -10.49 -5.57 2.50
N GLY A 66 -10.48 -5.00 1.30
CA GLY A 66 -9.44 -5.27 0.30
C GLY A 66 -8.03 -4.92 0.81
N VAL A 67 -7.92 -3.78 1.51
CA VAL A 67 -6.66 -3.35 2.15
C VAL A 67 -6.24 -4.34 3.25
N LEU A 68 -7.15 -4.87 4.05
CA LEU A 68 -6.85 -5.88 5.07
C LEU A 68 -6.22 -7.13 4.44
N LEU A 69 -6.82 -7.67 3.38
CA LEU A 69 -6.28 -8.83 2.66
C LEU A 69 -4.90 -8.53 2.07
N ALA A 70 -4.74 -7.34 1.49
CA ALA A 70 -3.46 -6.89 0.97
C ALA A 70 -2.40 -6.78 2.07
N MET A 71 -2.74 -6.33 3.28
CA MET A 71 -1.80 -6.24 4.41
C MET A 71 -1.31 -7.61 4.86
N ILE A 72 -2.18 -8.63 4.90
CA ILE A 72 -1.77 -10.00 5.20
C ILE A 72 -0.78 -10.52 4.15
N ALA A 73 -1.09 -10.35 2.87
CA ALA A 73 -0.19 -10.72 1.79
C ALA A 73 1.13 -9.91 1.80
N ASN A 74 1.08 -8.66 2.26
CA ASN A 74 2.22 -7.76 2.35
C ASN A 74 3.24 -8.20 3.42
N VAL A 75 2.81 -8.93 4.45
CA VAL A 75 3.74 -9.56 5.41
C VAL A 75 4.61 -10.59 4.69
N GLY A 76 4.01 -11.47 3.89
CA GLY A 76 4.74 -12.46 3.10
C GLY A 76 5.66 -11.83 2.07
N PHE A 77 5.20 -10.77 1.39
CA PHE A 77 6.03 -9.96 0.50
C PHE A 77 7.26 -9.39 1.20
N SER A 78 7.07 -8.79 2.38
CA SER A 78 8.15 -8.15 3.14
C SER A 78 9.18 -9.17 3.65
N ILE A 79 8.72 -10.34 4.11
CA ILE A 79 9.59 -11.45 4.52
C ILE A 79 10.41 -11.95 3.33
N ALA A 80 9.76 -12.20 2.18
CA ALA A 80 10.44 -12.66 0.98
C ALA A 80 11.50 -11.65 0.51
N LEU A 81 11.18 -10.35 0.53
CA LEU A 81 12.13 -9.29 0.21
C LEU A 81 13.31 -9.26 1.17
N TYR A 82 13.06 -9.29 2.49
CA TYR A 82 14.11 -9.28 3.50
C TYR A 82 15.10 -10.45 3.34
N LEU A 83 14.59 -11.65 3.02
CA LEU A 83 15.41 -12.85 2.86
C LEU A 83 16.12 -12.94 1.50
N CYS A 84 15.51 -12.43 0.44
CA CYS A 84 16.04 -12.51 -0.93
C CYS A 84 17.01 -11.37 -1.26
N MET A 85 16.79 -10.18 -0.70
CA MET A 85 17.54 -8.97 -1.04
C MET A 85 19.06 -9.11 -0.85
N PRO A 86 19.58 -9.77 0.22
CA PRO A 86 21.02 -10.00 0.37
C PRO A 86 21.62 -10.98 -0.64
N ARG A 87 20.80 -11.83 -1.28
CA ARG A 87 21.27 -12.95 -2.12
C ARG A 87 21.07 -12.75 -3.61
N LEU A 88 19.97 -12.11 -4.01
CA LEU A 88 19.54 -12.04 -5.40
C LEU A 88 19.64 -10.63 -5.99
N GLY A 89 20.01 -9.64 -5.18
CA GLY A 89 19.97 -8.23 -5.56
C GLY A 89 18.53 -7.71 -5.66
N LEU A 90 18.38 -6.42 -5.96
CA LEU A 90 17.11 -5.71 -5.80
C LEU A 90 16.03 -6.23 -6.77
N TYR A 91 16.33 -6.27 -8.07
CA TYR A 91 15.35 -6.61 -9.11
C TYR A 91 14.76 -8.01 -8.95
N LYS A 92 15.59 -9.04 -8.77
CA LYS A 92 15.15 -10.44 -8.62
C LYS A 92 14.38 -10.65 -7.31
N SER A 93 14.75 -9.94 -6.25
CA SER A 93 14.05 -10.03 -4.96
C SER A 93 12.62 -9.48 -5.03
N PHE A 94 12.40 -8.41 -5.78
CA PHE A 94 11.05 -7.89 -6.03
C PHE A 94 10.20 -8.85 -6.86
N LEU A 95 10.77 -9.54 -7.85
CA LEU A 95 10.05 -10.57 -8.61
C LEU A 95 9.60 -11.73 -7.71
N VAL A 96 10.51 -12.26 -6.88
CA VAL A 96 10.19 -13.34 -5.95
C VAL A 96 9.17 -12.90 -4.91
N ALA A 97 9.36 -11.74 -4.30
CA ALA A 97 8.43 -11.20 -3.31
C ALA A 97 7.04 -10.95 -3.93
N GLY A 98 6.99 -10.42 -5.15
CA GLY A 98 5.74 -10.23 -5.90
C GLY A 98 5.01 -11.53 -6.19
N ALA A 99 5.74 -12.59 -6.57
CA ALA A 99 5.16 -13.92 -6.74
C ALA A 99 4.58 -14.45 -5.41
N VAL A 100 5.31 -14.31 -4.30
CA VAL A 100 4.83 -14.70 -2.97
C VAL A 100 3.57 -13.91 -2.58
N PHE A 101 3.52 -12.61 -2.85
CA PHE A 101 2.35 -11.78 -2.59
C PHE A 101 1.10 -12.32 -3.30
N VAL A 102 1.20 -12.61 -4.60
CA VAL A 102 0.08 -13.14 -5.38
C VAL A 102 -0.33 -14.53 -4.90
N LEU A 103 0.64 -15.39 -4.58
CA LEU A 103 0.38 -16.75 -4.06
C LEU A 103 -0.35 -16.74 -2.73
N ILE A 104 -0.09 -15.76 -1.86
CA ILE A 104 -0.79 -15.60 -0.58
C ILE A 104 -2.15 -14.93 -0.79
N LEU A 105 -2.22 -13.91 -1.66
CA LEU A 105 -3.46 -13.17 -1.90
C LEU A 105 -4.54 -14.02 -2.60
N ALA A 106 -4.16 -14.87 -3.56
CA ALA A 106 -5.09 -15.69 -4.32
C ALA A 106 -6.00 -16.59 -3.45
N PRO A 107 -5.51 -17.36 -2.45
CA PRO A 107 -6.35 -18.11 -1.54
C PRO A 107 -7.13 -17.21 -0.57
N LEU A 108 -6.55 -16.10 -0.11
CA LEU A 108 -7.22 -15.12 0.75
C LEU A 108 -8.47 -14.52 0.07
N MET A 109 -8.37 -14.19 -1.22
CA MET A 109 -9.51 -13.71 -2.01
C MET A 109 -10.61 -14.76 -2.15
N LYS A 110 -10.25 -16.05 -2.23
CA LYS A 110 -11.24 -17.14 -2.27
C LYS A 110 -11.93 -17.37 -0.94
N LEU A 111 -11.29 -17.02 0.18
CA LEU A 111 -11.84 -17.20 1.52
C LEU A 111 -12.93 -16.18 1.88
N ASN A 112 -13.17 -15.18 1.02
CA ASN A 112 -14.27 -14.21 1.09
C ASN A 112 -14.39 -13.49 2.47
N LEU A 113 -13.24 -13.20 3.09
CA LEU A 113 -13.12 -12.26 4.22
C LEU A 113 -13.47 -10.82 3.78
#